data_AF-A0A2V5Q0I8-F1
#
_entry.id   AF-A0A2V5Q0I8-F1
#
_cell.length_a   1.000
_cell.length_b   1.000
_cell.length_c   1.000
_cell.angle_alpha   90.00
_cell.angle_beta   90.00
_cell.angle_gamma   90.00
#
_symmetry.space_group_name_H-M   'P 1'
#
loop_
_entity.id
_entity.type
_entity.pdbx_description
1 polymer ?
#
loop_
_entity_poly.entity_id
_entity_poly.type
_entity_poly.pdbx_seq_one_letter_code
_entity_poly.pdbx_strand_id
1 'polypeptide(L)'
;KFDKLIRYRCANLFFLVLPEELFREPEIPVGWGALVESNGALTLKRKPTWRDTTAEDRIGLLQRIAIAGTRVLNRQLEIGWDQVAAGRS
;
A
#
# COMPACT_ATOMS: atom_id res chain seq x y z
N LYS A 1 9.77 -11.61 -6.50
CA LYS A 1 8.55 -11.42 -5.66
C LYS A 1 8.05 -9.96 -5.70
N PHE A 2 8.94 -8.96 -5.56
CA PHE A 2 8.59 -7.53 -5.61
C PHE A 2 8.26 -6.98 -7.01
N ASP A 3 8.80 -7.56 -8.10
CA ASP A 3 8.45 -7.14 -9.48
C ASP A 3 6.95 -7.20 -9.79
N LYS A 4 6.22 -8.11 -9.12
CA LYS A 4 4.77 -8.22 -9.30
C LYS A 4 4.04 -6.98 -8.77
N LEU A 5 4.49 -6.36 -7.68
CA LEU A 5 3.87 -5.13 -7.13
C LEU A 5 4.03 -3.94 -8.08
N ILE A 6 5.19 -3.86 -8.76
CA ILE A 6 5.43 -2.84 -9.79
C ILE A 6 4.51 -3.06 -10.99
N ARG A 7 4.33 -4.32 -11.41
CA ARG A 7 3.48 -4.68 -12.55
C ARG A 7 2.02 -4.32 -12.35
N TYR A 8 1.52 -4.37 -11.12
CA TYR A 8 0.10 -4.07 -10.84
C TYR A 8 -0.22 -2.57 -10.71
N ARG A 9 0.76 -1.65 -10.73
CA ARG A 9 0.56 -0.18 -10.68
C ARG A 9 -0.43 0.32 -9.62
N CYS A 10 -0.60 -0.46 -8.56
CA CYS A 10 -1.59 -0.24 -7.50
C CYS A 10 -1.12 0.79 -6.44
N ALA A 11 -0.07 1.57 -6.69
CA ALA A 11 0.43 2.58 -5.77
C ALA A 11 1.32 3.59 -6.49
N ASN A 12 1.29 4.84 -6.03
CA ASN A 12 2.13 5.91 -6.57
C ASN A 12 3.55 5.92 -5.98
N LEU A 13 3.73 5.38 -4.79
CA LEU A 13 5.00 5.38 -4.06
C LEU A 13 5.29 3.98 -3.54
N PHE A 14 6.57 3.57 -3.65
CA PHE A 14 7.05 2.28 -3.18
C PHE A 14 8.12 2.52 -2.12
N PHE A 15 7.93 1.91 -0.95
CA PHE A 15 8.87 2.01 0.16
C PHE A 15 9.32 0.61 0.59
N LEU A 16 10.61 0.49 0.90
CA LEU A 16 11.12 -0.58 1.74
C LEU A 16 11.06 -0.11 3.20
N VAL A 17 10.44 -0.90 4.07
CA VAL A 17 10.44 -0.66 5.52
C VAL A 17 11.36 -1.71 6.14
N LEU A 18 12.37 -1.26 6.88
CA LEU A 18 13.39 -2.13 7.43
C LEU A 18 13.95 -1.61 8.76
N PRO A 19 14.44 -2.48 9.65
CA PRO A 19 15.18 -2.09 10.84
C PRO A 19 16.45 -1.29 10.50
N GLU A 20 16.91 -0.47 11.43
CA GLU A 20 18.13 0.35 11.30
C GLU A 20 19.38 -0.48 10.98
N GLU A 21 19.50 -1.67 11.55
CA GLU A 21 20.66 -2.55 11.38
C GLU A 21 20.76 -3.16 9.98
N LEU A 22 19.63 -3.20 9.24
CA LEU A 22 19.56 -3.76 7.89
C LEU A 22 19.62 -2.67 6.82
N PHE A 23 19.61 -1.39 7.20
CA PHE A 23 19.59 -0.32 6.22
C PHE A 23 20.93 -0.16 5.50
N ARG A 24 20.89 -0.37 4.19
CA ARG A 24 21.99 -0.10 3.27
C ARG A 24 21.47 0.62 2.05
N GLU A 25 21.85 1.88 1.90
CA GLU A 25 21.37 2.73 0.81
C GLU A 25 21.57 2.13 -0.60
N PRO A 26 22.72 1.49 -0.93
CA PRO A 26 22.92 0.88 -2.24
C PRO A 26 22.01 -0.31 -2.53
N GLU A 27 21.47 -0.96 -1.51
CA GLU A 27 20.58 -2.13 -1.65
C GLU A 27 19.12 -1.70 -1.91
N ILE A 28 18.81 -0.41 -1.79
CA ILE A 28 17.47 0.11 -2.05
C ILE A 28 17.23 0.18 -3.57
N PRO A 29 16.19 -0.49 -4.10
CA PRO A 29 15.91 -0.50 -5.53
C PRO A 29 15.72 0.92 -6.10
N VAL A 30 16.09 1.09 -7.36
CA VAL A 30 15.97 2.39 -8.05
C VAL A 30 14.50 2.86 -8.07
N GLY A 31 14.30 4.11 -7.68
CA GLY A 31 12.99 4.76 -7.60
C GLY A 31 12.15 4.39 -6.37
N TRP A 32 12.67 3.53 -5.49
CA TRP A 32 12.03 3.22 -4.20
C TRP A 32 12.53 4.16 -3.10
N GLY A 33 11.67 4.38 -2.12
CA GLY A 33 12.01 5.02 -0.86
C GLY A 33 12.41 4.01 0.20
N ALA A 34 13.01 4.50 1.27
CA ALA A 34 13.38 3.68 2.42
C ALA A 34 12.90 4.36 3.71
N LEU A 35 12.10 3.64 4.48
CA LEU A 35 11.68 4.00 5.83
C LEU A 35 12.42 3.08 6.79
N VAL A 36 13.21 3.65 7.68
CA VAL A 36 13.96 2.91 8.68
C VAL A 36 13.23 2.98 10.01
N GLU A 37 12.93 1.81 10.57
CA GLU A 37 12.35 1.67 11.89
C GLU A 37 13.44 1.69 12.95
N SER A 38 13.30 2.60 13.92
CA SER A 38 14.16 2.67 15.11
C SER A 38 13.33 3.22 16.26
N ASN A 39 13.37 2.53 17.41
CA ASN A 39 12.63 2.91 18.63
C ASN A 39 11.12 3.15 18.41
N GLY A 40 10.47 2.35 17.56
CA GLY A 40 9.05 2.47 17.24
C GLY A 40 8.69 3.66 16.36
N ALA A 41 9.68 4.40 15.84
CA ALA A 41 9.51 5.48 14.88
C ALA A 41 10.04 5.09 13.50
N LEU A 42 9.34 5.55 12.46
CA LEU A 42 9.78 5.39 11.07
C LEU A 42 10.43 6.69 10.58
N THR A 43 11.70 6.61 10.20
CA THR A 43 12.45 7.73 9.61
C THR A 43 12.63 7.54 8.11
N LEU A 44 12.30 8.56 7.32
CA LEU A 44 12.56 8.56 5.88
C LEU A 44 14.05 8.74 5.60
N LYS A 45 14.73 7.70 5.13
CA LYS A 45 16.16 7.74 4.75
C LYS A 45 16.37 7.97 3.26
N ARG A 46 15.44 7.51 2.41
CA ARG A 46 15.48 7.75 0.96
C ARG A 46 14.10 8.11 0.44
N LYS A 47 14.00 9.21 -0.31
CA LYS A 47 12.74 9.64 -0.94
C LYS A 47 12.42 8.76 -2.16
N PRO A 48 11.20 8.21 -2.26
CA PRO A 48 10.76 7.47 -3.44
C PRO A 48 10.53 8.41 -4.63
N THR A 49 10.48 7.83 -5.82
CA THR A 49 9.99 8.52 -7.02
C THR A 49 8.48 8.31 -7.15
N TRP A 50 7.77 9.39 -7.47
CA TRP A 50 6.35 9.33 -7.81
C TRP A 50 6.14 8.52 -9.10
N ARG A 51 5.16 7.62 -9.09
CA ARG A 51 4.73 6.87 -10.27
C ARG A 51 3.29 7.21 -10.59
N ASP A 52 3.05 7.65 -11.82
CA ASP A 52 1.70 7.90 -12.29
C ASP A 52 0.92 6.59 -12.42
N THR A 53 -0.38 6.70 -12.16
CA THR A 53 -1.34 5.62 -12.25
C THR A 53 -2.61 6.15 -12.90
N THR A 54 -3.40 5.28 -13.50
CA THR A 54 -4.66 5.69 -14.14
C THR A 54 -5.69 6.06 -13.08
N ALA A 55 -6.71 6.84 -13.46
CA ALA A 55 -7.82 7.14 -12.57
C ALA A 55 -8.56 5.85 -12.13
N GLU A 56 -8.69 4.90 -13.06
CA GLU A 56 -9.33 3.60 -12.82
C GLU A 56 -8.56 2.76 -11.78
N ASP A 57 -7.24 2.63 -11.94
CA ASP A 57 -6.39 1.90 -10.99
C ASP A 57 -6.43 2.53 -9.59
N ARG A 58 -6.49 3.87 -9.51
CA ARG A 58 -6.62 4.60 -8.25
C ARG A 58 -7.93 4.30 -7.55
N ILE A 59 -9.05 4.34 -8.28
CA ILE A 59 -10.38 4.02 -7.73
C ILE A 59 -10.42 2.56 -7.28
N GLY A 60 -9.94 1.64 -8.12
CA GLY A 60 -9.88 0.21 -7.78
C GLY A 60 -9.04 -0.08 -6.54
N LEU A 61 -7.91 0.62 -6.36
CA LEU A 61 -7.11 0.55 -5.14
C LEU A 61 -7.91 1.04 -3.92
N LEU A 62 -8.51 2.22 -3.99
CA LEU A 62 -9.29 2.79 -2.87
C LEU A 62 -10.45 1.88 -2.46
N GLN A 63 -11.14 1.29 -3.43
CA GLN A 63 -12.17 0.29 -3.17
C GLN A 63 -11.62 -0.95 -2.45
N ARG A 64 -10.47 -1.48 -2.87
CA ARG A 64 -9.82 -2.61 -2.19
C ARG A 64 -9.41 -2.26 -0.77
N ILE A 65 -8.91 -1.04 -0.53
CA ILE A 65 -8.59 -0.54 0.82
C ILE A 65 -9.86 -0.47 1.67
N ALA A 66 -10.95 0.11 1.16
CA ALA A 66 -12.22 0.20 1.87
C ALA A 66 -12.78 -1.18 2.22
N ILE A 67 -12.75 -2.13 1.28
CA ILE A 67 -13.18 -3.52 1.52
C ILE A 67 -12.31 -4.19 2.60
N ALA A 68 -10.98 -4.05 2.51
CA ALA A 68 -10.07 -4.65 3.49
C ALA A 68 -10.25 -4.05 4.89
N GLY A 69 -10.38 -2.71 4.97
CA GLY A 69 -10.55 -1.98 6.23
C GLY A 69 -11.90 -2.22 6.91
N THR A 70 -12.96 -2.41 6.12
CA THR A 70 -14.31 -2.69 6.66
C THR A 70 -14.57 -4.17 6.89
N ARG A 71 -13.66 -5.08 6.50
CA ARG A 71 -13.87 -6.53 6.57
C ARG A 71 -14.25 -7.05 7.97
N VAL A 72 -13.61 -6.53 9.02
CA VAL A 72 -13.91 -6.94 10.41
C VAL A 72 -15.25 -6.38 10.86
N LEU A 73 -15.52 -5.11 10.55
CA LEU A 73 -16.78 -4.44 10.88
C LEU A 73 -17.96 -5.10 10.16
N ASN A 74 -17.85 -5.37 8.86
CA ASN A 74 -18.89 -6.02 8.08
C ASN A 74 -19.18 -7.42 8.61
N ARG A 75 -18.16 -8.15 9.08
CA ARG A 75 -18.36 -9.45 9.74
C ARG A 75 -19.15 -9.31 11.05
N GLN A 76 -18.81 -8.31 11.87
CA GLN A 76 -19.50 -8.07 13.16
C GLN A 76 -20.95 -7.62 12.97
N LEU A 77 -21.22 -6.87 11.89
CA LEU A 77 -22.54 -6.37 11.54
C LEU A 77 -23.33 -7.30 10.62
N GLU A 78 -22.80 -8.50 10.32
CA GLU A 78 -23.40 -9.48 9.40
C GLU A 78 -23.73 -8.91 8.00
N ILE A 79 -22.98 -7.90 7.57
CA ILE A 79 -23.16 -7.24 6.27
C ILE A 79 -22.60 -8.15 5.19
N GLY A 80 -23.51 -8.77 4.43
CA GLY A 80 -23.20 -9.65 3.30
C GLY A 80 -22.76 -8.88 2.05
N TRP A 81 -22.16 -9.60 1.09
CA TRP A 81 -21.74 -9.03 -0.20
C TRP A 81 -22.88 -8.37 -0.97
N ASP A 82 -24.09 -8.91 -0.88
CA ASP A 82 -25.27 -8.40 -1.59
C ASP A 82 -25.68 -7.01 -1.08
N GLN A 83 -25.56 -6.77 0.23
CA GLN A 83 -25.83 -5.46 0.84
C GLN A 83 -24.74 -4.44 0.50
N VAL A 84 -23.47 -4.88 0.46
CA VAL A 84 -22.36 -4.02 0.01
C VAL A 84 -22.49 -3.68 -1.47
N ALA A 85 -23.00 -4.60 -2.30
CA ALA A 85 -23.23 -4.38 -3.72
C ALA A 85 -24.42 -3.44 -3.95
N ALA A 86 -25.50 -3.58 -3.18
CA ALA A 86 -26.69 -2.73 -3.26
C ALA A 86 -26.40 -1.26 -2.90
N GLY A 87 -25.46 -0.98 -1.99
CA GLY A 87 -25.06 0.39 -1.64
C GLY A 87 -24.16 1.10 -2.67
N ARG A 88 -23.84 0.46 -3.81
CA ARG A 88 -22.96 1.01 -4.86
C ARG A 88 -23.71 1.63 -6.04
N SER A 89 -25.05 1.58 -6.06
CA SER A 89 -25.92 2.14 -7.10
C SER A 89 -26.32 3.58 -6.80
#